data_AF-A0A1V3J6S6-F1
#
_entry.id   AF-A0A1V3J6S6-F1
#
_cell.length_a   1.000
_cell.length_b   1.000
_cell.length_c   1.000
_cell.angle_alpha   90.00
_cell.angle_beta   90.00
_cell.angle_gamma   90.00
#
_symmetry.space_group_name_H-M   'P 1'
#
loop_
_entity.id
_entity.type
_entity.pdbx_description
1 polymer ?
#
loop_
_entity_poly.entity_id
_entity_poly.type
_entity_poly.pdbx_seq_one_letter_code
_entity_poly.pdbx_strand_id
1 'polypeptide(L)'
;MKIYALIPENMYRDLAAKHNINGLMRNFFGELSSPEEINLLLDQIRIARDGMIANYPTIVRNITDTLVGTLPLLLYRDSASSAGSVYLRWRNVENNKSGQKAWENIVSDVSYSDEVRKSLVQIEKERLVLNMQVSILTSIMRQLSECAEKMEKIDELFQGGEHI
;
A
#
# COMPACT_ATOMS: atom_id res chain seq x y z
N MET A 1 -15.32 -10.78 -19.38
CA MET A 1 -15.38 -9.54 -18.57
C MET A 1 -15.06 -9.91 -17.13
N LYS A 2 -13.96 -9.42 -16.53
CA LYS A 2 -13.70 -9.64 -15.08
C LYS A 2 -14.57 -8.65 -14.32
N ILE A 3 -15.63 -9.15 -13.69
CA ILE A 3 -16.74 -8.29 -13.24
C ILE A 3 -16.43 -7.56 -11.91
N TYR A 4 -15.40 -7.99 -11.15
CA TYR A 4 -15.30 -7.61 -9.73
C TYR A 4 -13.91 -7.31 -9.15
N ALA A 5 -12.79 -7.62 -9.82
CA ALA A 5 -11.47 -7.58 -9.17
C ALA A 5 -10.64 -6.38 -9.62
N LEU A 6 -10.34 -5.49 -8.67
CA LEU A 6 -9.33 -4.44 -8.77
C LEU A 6 -7.92 -5.05 -8.78
N ILE A 7 -7.72 -6.09 -7.96
CA ILE A 7 -6.43 -6.74 -7.75
C ILE A 7 -6.15 -7.74 -8.89
N PRO A 8 -4.99 -7.67 -9.57
CA PRO A 8 -4.60 -8.67 -10.56
C PRO A 8 -4.51 -10.08 -9.93
N GLU A 9 -5.00 -11.08 -10.66
CA GLU A 9 -5.21 -12.46 -10.18
C GLU A 9 -3.96 -13.12 -9.55
N ASN A 10 -2.77 -12.77 -10.04
CA ASN A 10 -1.50 -13.30 -9.52
C ASN A 10 -0.70 -12.27 -8.71
N MET A 11 -1.21 -11.05 -8.48
CA MET A 11 -0.43 -9.98 -7.83
C MET A 11 0.19 -10.43 -6.51
N TYR A 12 -0.60 -11.01 -5.60
CA TYR A 12 -0.10 -11.44 -4.30
C TYR A 12 0.84 -12.64 -4.39
N ARG A 13 0.60 -13.55 -5.34
CA ARG A 13 1.47 -14.71 -5.59
C ARG A 13 2.84 -14.24 -6.09
N ASP A 14 2.83 -13.36 -7.08
CA ASP A 14 4.04 -12.81 -7.70
C ASP A 14 4.81 -11.96 -6.69
N LEU A 15 4.11 -11.17 -5.87
CA LEU A 15 4.71 -10.40 -4.79
C LEU A 15 5.40 -11.32 -3.76
N ALA A 16 4.70 -12.36 -3.30
CA ALA A 16 5.24 -13.31 -2.32
C ALA A 16 6.46 -14.05 -2.86
N ALA A 17 6.41 -14.49 -4.12
CA ALA A 17 7.50 -15.20 -4.78
C ALA A 17 8.71 -14.28 -5.05
N LYS A 18 8.47 -13.08 -5.57
CA LYS A 18 9.53 -12.15 -6.01
C LYS A 18 10.23 -11.46 -4.84
N HIS A 19 9.50 -11.17 -3.76
CA HIS A 19 10.02 -10.38 -2.64
C HIS A 19 10.18 -11.18 -1.34
N ASN A 20 9.97 -12.50 -1.37
CA ASN A 20 10.12 -13.40 -0.22
C ASN A 20 9.41 -12.87 1.05
N ILE A 21 8.15 -12.45 0.91
CA ILE A 21 7.39 -11.79 1.99
C ILE A 21 7.35 -12.65 3.26
N ASN A 22 7.24 -13.96 3.12
CA ASN A 22 7.24 -14.88 4.27
C ASN A 22 8.57 -14.87 5.01
N GLY A 23 9.70 -14.85 4.28
CA GLY A 23 11.02 -14.73 4.88
C GLY A 23 11.22 -13.37 5.56
N LEU A 24 10.72 -12.31 4.92
CA LEU A 24 10.77 -10.95 5.44
C LEU A 24 10.02 -10.82 6.77
N MET A 25 8.80 -11.35 6.87
CA MET A 25 8.04 -11.33 8.13
C MET A 25 8.72 -12.15 9.23
N ARG A 26 9.34 -13.28 8.87
CA ARG A 26 10.12 -14.07 9.83
C ARG A 26 11.33 -13.30 10.35
N ASN A 27 12.06 -12.61 9.47
CA ASN A 27 13.21 -11.80 9.87
C ASN A 27 12.80 -10.60 10.72
N PHE A 28 11.66 -9.98 10.42
CA PHE A 28 11.12 -8.86 11.21
C PHE A 28 10.77 -9.24 12.65
N PHE A 29 10.25 -10.44 12.88
CA PHE A 29 9.99 -10.97 14.23
C PHE A 29 11.17 -11.79 14.79
N GLY A 30 12.32 -11.76 14.13
CA GLY A 30 13.55 -12.40 14.59
C GLY A 30 14.35 -11.51 15.55
N GLU A 31 15.45 -12.06 16.05
CA GLU A 31 16.44 -11.29 16.79
C GLU A 31 17.17 -10.34 15.83
N LEU A 32 17.24 -9.06 16.21
CA LEU A 32 17.95 -8.00 15.50
C LEU A 32 18.87 -7.33 16.51
N SER A 33 20.17 -7.46 16.30
CA SER A 33 21.20 -7.11 17.30
C SER A 33 22.06 -5.94 16.89
N SER A 34 22.02 -5.50 15.63
CA SER A 34 22.82 -4.38 15.14
C SER A 34 22.07 -3.44 14.19
N PRO A 35 22.50 -2.17 14.08
CA PRO A 35 21.96 -1.24 13.09
C PRO A 35 22.02 -1.78 11.64
N GLU A 36 23.09 -2.50 11.29
CA GLU A 36 23.27 -3.08 9.95
C GLU A 36 22.21 -4.13 9.62
N GLU A 37 21.86 -5.00 10.58
CA GLU A 37 20.79 -5.99 10.43
C GLU A 37 19.42 -5.32 10.22
N ILE A 38 19.15 -4.25 10.99
CA ILE A 38 17.92 -3.46 10.87
C ILE A 38 17.87 -2.78 9.49
N ASN A 39 18.97 -2.18 9.04
CA ASN A 39 19.05 -1.50 7.74
C ASN A 39 18.87 -2.48 6.57
N LEU A 40 19.43 -3.69 6.65
CA LEU A 40 19.21 -4.74 5.66
C LEU A 40 17.73 -5.14 5.58
N LEU A 41 17.08 -5.32 6.72
CA LEU A 41 15.64 -5.63 6.78
C LEU A 41 14.79 -4.47 6.24
N LEU A 42 15.16 -3.23 6.56
CA LEU A 42 14.51 -2.02 6.06
C LEU A 42 14.52 -1.99 4.52
N ASP A 43 15.66 -2.28 3.90
CA ASP A 43 15.79 -2.36 2.43
C ASP A 43 14.91 -3.46 1.83
N GLN A 44 14.84 -4.64 2.47
CA GLN A 44 13.95 -5.72 2.04
C GLN A 44 12.47 -5.30 2.09
N ILE A 45 12.05 -4.59 3.13
CA ILE A 45 10.68 -4.07 3.27
C ILE A 45 10.38 -2.97 2.25
N ARG A 46 11.36 -2.11 1.97
CA ARG A 46 11.26 -1.10 0.91
C ARG A 46 11.00 -1.77 -0.44
N ILE A 47 11.80 -2.76 -0.80
CA ILE A 47 11.67 -3.53 -2.04
C ILE A 47 10.29 -4.21 -2.14
N ALA A 48 9.80 -4.81 -1.05
CA ALA A 48 8.48 -5.42 -1.00
C ALA A 48 7.35 -4.38 -1.22
N ARG A 49 7.41 -3.25 -0.52
CA ARG A 49 6.44 -2.15 -0.64
C ARG A 49 6.43 -1.58 -2.07
N ASP A 50 7.59 -1.34 -2.64
CA ASP A 50 7.72 -0.82 -4.00
C ASP A 50 7.19 -1.81 -5.04
N GLY A 51 7.38 -3.12 -4.81
CA GLY A 51 6.75 -4.19 -5.58
C GLY A 51 5.22 -4.12 -5.57
N MET A 52 4.61 -3.78 -4.43
CA MET A 52 3.15 -3.56 -4.36
C MET A 52 2.74 -2.31 -5.15
N ILE A 53 3.43 -1.19 -4.96
CA ILE A 53 3.13 0.09 -5.62
C ILE A 53 3.31 -0.02 -7.14
N ALA A 54 4.25 -0.84 -7.62
CA ALA A 54 4.48 -1.07 -9.05
C ALA A 54 3.26 -1.65 -9.79
N ASN A 55 2.30 -2.24 -9.07
CA ASN A 55 1.05 -2.74 -9.65
C ASN A 55 -0.03 -1.66 -9.82
N TYR A 56 0.12 -0.50 -9.17
CA TYR A 56 -0.90 0.55 -9.18
C TYR A 56 -1.25 1.09 -10.57
N PRO A 57 -0.30 1.30 -11.51
CA PRO A 57 -0.64 1.69 -12.87
C PRO A 57 -1.57 0.69 -13.57
N THR A 58 -1.28 -0.62 -13.41
CA THR A 58 -2.10 -1.69 -13.98
C THR A 58 -3.48 -1.73 -13.32
N ILE A 59 -3.53 -1.57 -12.00
CA ILE A 59 -4.78 -1.50 -11.23
C ILE A 59 -5.67 -0.34 -11.71
N VAL A 60 -5.11 0.86 -11.82
CA VAL A 60 -5.82 2.06 -12.29
C VAL A 60 -6.32 1.86 -13.72
N ARG A 61 -5.49 1.30 -14.61
CA ARG A 61 -5.89 0.99 -15.98
C ARG A 61 -7.03 -0.03 -16.02
N ASN A 62 -6.94 -1.12 -15.26
CA ASN A 62 -7.92 -2.20 -15.34
C ASN A 62 -9.33 -1.77 -14.92
N ILE A 63 -9.49 -0.69 -14.14
CA ILE A 63 -10.81 -0.16 -13.78
C ILE A 63 -11.64 0.22 -15.01
N THR A 64 -11.02 0.73 -16.07
CA THR A 64 -11.74 1.13 -17.29
C THR A 64 -12.42 -0.05 -17.97
N ASP A 65 -11.95 -1.27 -17.72
CA ASP A 65 -12.47 -2.51 -18.29
C ASP A 65 -13.52 -3.19 -17.38
N THR A 66 -13.94 -2.52 -16.30
CA THR A 66 -14.95 -2.99 -15.33
C THR A 66 -16.27 -2.22 -15.45
N LEU A 67 -17.32 -2.71 -14.78
CA LEU A 67 -18.58 -1.97 -14.63
C LEU A 67 -18.41 -0.62 -13.93
N VAL A 68 -17.40 -0.47 -13.08
CA VAL A 68 -17.11 0.81 -12.41
C VAL A 68 -16.52 1.83 -13.38
N GLY A 69 -15.90 1.38 -14.48
CA GLY A 69 -15.35 2.26 -15.52
C GLY A 69 -16.41 3.08 -16.25
N THR A 70 -17.70 2.73 -16.14
CA THR A 70 -18.81 3.50 -16.73
C THR A 70 -19.35 4.60 -15.81
N LEU A 71 -18.86 4.68 -14.57
CA LEU A 71 -19.28 5.66 -13.58
C LEU A 71 -18.47 6.95 -13.72
N PRO A 72 -18.96 8.11 -13.21
CA PRO A 72 -18.20 9.35 -13.16
C PRO A 72 -17.10 9.34 -12.08
N LEU A 73 -16.35 8.24 -11.99
CA LEU A 73 -15.30 7.98 -11.01
C LEU A 73 -13.95 7.76 -11.68
N LEU A 74 -12.95 8.48 -11.19
CA LEU A 74 -11.55 8.29 -11.54
C LEU A 74 -10.81 7.71 -10.34
N LEU A 75 -10.18 6.55 -10.51
CA LEU A 75 -9.15 6.08 -9.58
C LEU A 75 -7.80 6.64 -10.01
N TYR A 76 -7.07 7.22 -9.07
CA TYR A 76 -5.74 7.75 -9.34
C TYR A 76 -4.78 7.47 -8.18
N ARG A 77 -3.48 7.58 -8.49
CA ARG A 77 -2.40 7.50 -7.51
C ARG A 77 -2.23 8.88 -6.88
N ASP A 78 -2.39 8.96 -5.57
CA ASP A 78 -2.13 10.15 -4.78
C ASP A 78 -0.77 9.98 -4.08
N SER A 79 0.20 10.78 -4.50
CA SER A 79 1.54 10.83 -3.90
C SER A 79 1.57 11.91 -2.82
N ALA A 80 1.52 11.51 -1.55
CA ALA A 80 1.79 12.44 -0.45
C ALA A 80 3.30 12.72 -0.40
N SER A 81 3.68 13.98 -0.52
CA SER A 81 5.03 14.43 -0.89
C SER A 81 6.13 14.28 0.17
N SER A 82 5.83 13.82 1.38
CA SER A 82 6.82 13.81 2.49
C SER A 82 7.25 12.44 3.02
N ALA A 83 6.54 11.35 2.71
CA ALA A 83 6.82 10.02 3.29
C ALA A 83 6.94 8.88 2.27
N GLY A 84 6.91 9.20 0.96
CA GLY A 84 6.93 8.19 -0.11
C GLY A 84 5.69 7.28 -0.10
N SER A 85 4.62 7.68 0.59
CA SER A 85 3.37 6.94 0.60
C SER A 85 2.58 7.26 -0.67
N VAL A 86 2.36 6.24 -1.48
CA VAL A 86 1.51 6.30 -2.67
C VAL A 86 0.21 5.57 -2.36
N TYR A 87 -0.91 6.24 -2.52
CA TYR A 87 -2.24 5.71 -2.23
C TYR A 87 -3.11 5.69 -3.48
N LEU A 88 -4.02 4.73 -3.56
CA LEU A 88 -5.12 4.77 -4.53
C LEU A 88 -6.27 5.58 -3.94
N ARG A 89 -6.77 6.56 -4.69
CA ARG A 89 -7.87 7.45 -4.28
C ARG A 89 -8.89 7.64 -5.39
N TRP A 90 -10.15 7.73 -5.00
CA TRP A 90 -11.26 8.09 -5.89
C TRP A 90 -11.39 9.60 -6.03
N ARG A 91 -11.76 10.03 -7.23
CA ARG A 91 -12.28 11.37 -7.53
C ARG A 91 -13.53 11.24 -8.39
N ASN A 92 -14.58 11.93 -8.01
CA ASN A 92 -15.76 12.07 -8.85
C ASN A 92 -15.54 13.24 -9.82
N VAL A 93 -15.67 12.98 -11.11
CA VAL A 93 -15.34 13.97 -12.15
C VAL A 93 -16.44 15.01 -12.36
N GLU A 94 -17.67 14.72 -11.95
CA GLU A 94 -18.82 15.63 -12.08
C GLU A 94 -18.86 16.66 -10.94
N ASN A 95 -18.55 16.24 -9.71
CA ASN A 95 -18.70 17.08 -8.52
C ASN A 95 -17.38 17.35 -7.76
N ASN A 96 -16.24 16.88 -8.29
CA ASN A 96 -14.90 17.02 -7.70
C ASN A 96 -14.72 16.45 -6.29
N LYS A 97 -15.69 15.73 -5.72
CA LYS A 97 -15.53 15.05 -4.42
C LYS A 97 -14.47 13.96 -4.53
N SER A 98 -13.74 13.72 -3.45
CA SER A 98 -12.68 12.73 -3.38
C SER A 98 -12.89 11.74 -2.24
N GLY A 99 -12.17 10.62 -2.29
CA GLY A 99 -12.26 9.56 -1.28
C GLY A 99 -13.67 8.96 -1.20
N GLN A 100 -14.18 8.73 0.01
CA GLN A 100 -15.51 8.16 0.22
C GLN A 100 -16.63 8.99 -0.43
N LYS A 101 -16.56 10.31 -0.29
CA LYS A 101 -17.56 11.25 -0.81
C LYS A 101 -17.68 11.21 -2.34
N ALA A 102 -16.67 10.68 -3.03
CA ALA A 102 -16.72 10.53 -4.49
C ALA A 102 -17.76 9.48 -4.92
N TRP A 103 -17.92 8.40 -4.15
CA TRP A 103 -18.63 7.20 -4.58
C TRP A 103 -19.84 6.83 -3.71
N GLU A 104 -19.93 7.32 -2.46
CA GLU A 104 -20.96 6.89 -1.49
C GLU A 104 -22.39 7.06 -2.00
N ASN A 105 -22.66 8.18 -2.70
CA ASN A 105 -23.97 8.45 -3.28
C ASN A 105 -24.35 7.47 -4.39
N ILE A 106 -23.38 6.99 -5.18
CA ILE A 106 -23.61 6.05 -6.30
C ILE A 106 -24.02 4.68 -5.75
N VAL A 107 -23.40 4.23 -4.65
CA VAL A 107 -23.74 2.95 -4.02
C VAL A 107 -25.15 2.98 -3.42
N SER A 108 -25.59 4.12 -2.88
CA SER A 108 -26.92 4.27 -2.30
C SER A 108 -28.03 4.54 -3.33
N ASP A 109 -27.69 4.94 -4.55
CA ASP A 109 -28.66 5.32 -5.57
C ASP A 109 -29.22 4.07 -6.29
N VAL A 110 -30.53 3.87 -6.19
CA VAL A 110 -31.25 2.72 -6.75
C VAL A 110 -31.49 2.83 -8.26
N SER A 111 -31.14 3.96 -8.89
CA SER A 111 -31.18 4.11 -10.34
C SER A 111 -30.04 3.37 -11.05
N TYR A 112 -28.94 3.08 -10.34
CA TYR A 112 -27.87 2.19 -10.83
C TYR A 112 -28.25 0.73 -10.61
N SER A 113 -27.86 -0.14 -11.56
CA SER A 113 -28.11 -1.57 -11.42
C SER A 113 -27.39 -2.19 -10.21
N ASP A 114 -27.98 -3.25 -9.66
CA ASP A 114 -27.40 -4.01 -8.57
C ASP A 114 -25.97 -4.48 -8.86
N GLU A 115 -25.70 -4.89 -10.09
CA GLU A 115 -24.39 -5.37 -10.52
C GLU A 115 -23.33 -4.26 -10.45
N VAL A 116 -23.66 -3.04 -10.87
CA VAL A 116 -22.76 -1.88 -10.81
C VAL A 116 -22.45 -1.51 -9.36
N ARG A 117 -23.48 -1.44 -8.51
CA ARG A 117 -23.32 -1.10 -7.09
C ARG A 117 -22.50 -2.15 -6.35
N LYS A 118 -22.75 -3.44 -6.60
CA LYS A 118 -21.96 -4.55 -6.04
C LYS A 118 -20.50 -4.52 -6.50
N SER A 119 -20.26 -4.22 -7.78
CA SER A 119 -18.91 -4.08 -8.34
C SER A 119 -18.14 -2.93 -7.67
N LEU A 120 -18.77 -1.76 -7.51
CA LEU A 120 -18.18 -0.62 -6.82
C LEU A 120 -17.83 -0.92 -5.36
N VAL A 121 -18.74 -1.57 -4.62
CA VAL A 121 -18.48 -1.98 -3.23
C VAL A 121 -17.30 -2.94 -3.13
N GLN A 122 -17.21 -3.92 -4.04
CA GLN A 122 -16.11 -4.88 -4.04
C GLN A 122 -14.77 -4.20 -4.34
N ILE A 123 -14.72 -3.37 -5.38
CA ILE A 123 -13.51 -2.63 -5.74
C ILE A 123 -13.06 -1.70 -4.61
N GLU A 124 -13.99 -1.03 -3.92
CA GLU A 124 -13.63 -0.16 -2.79
C GLU A 124 -13.03 -0.94 -1.61
N LYS A 125 -13.56 -2.14 -1.31
CA LYS A 125 -12.97 -3.02 -0.29
C LYS A 125 -11.54 -3.42 -0.65
N GLU A 126 -11.31 -3.77 -1.91
CA GLU A 126 -9.97 -4.12 -2.40
C GLU A 126 -8.99 -2.93 -2.35
N ARG A 127 -9.44 -1.73 -2.75
CA ARG A 127 -8.65 -0.49 -2.64
C ARG A 127 -8.26 -0.19 -1.20
N LEU A 128 -9.20 -0.35 -0.25
CA LEU A 128 -8.94 -0.17 1.18
C LEU A 128 -7.87 -1.13 1.69
N VAL A 129 -7.95 -2.42 1.34
CA VAL A 129 -6.97 -3.44 1.74
C VAL A 129 -5.59 -3.12 1.15
N LEU A 130 -5.50 -2.78 -0.13
CA LEU A 130 -4.23 -2.41 -0.78
C LEU A 130 -3.56 -1.21 -0.11
N ASN A 131 -4.33 -0.13 0.12
CA ASN A 131 -3.80 1.04 0.80
C ASN A 131 -3.35 0.72 2.23
N MET A 132 -4.12 -0.10 2.97
CA MET A 132 -3.76 -0.54 4.31
C MET A 132 -2.44 -1.33 4.30
N GLN A 133 -2.25 -2.27 3.37
CA GLN A 133 -1.03 -3.05 3.26
C GLN A 133 0.20 -2.18 2.99
N VAL A 134 0.10 -1.22 2.07
CA VAL A 134 1.18 -0.25 1.81
C VAL A 134 1.44 0.66 3.02
N SER A 135 0.40 1.08 3.74
CA SER A 135 0.53 1.84 4.99
C SER A 135 1.25 1.07 6.09
N ILE A 136 0.99 -0.25 6.23
CA ILE A 136 1.67 -1.11 7.19
C ILE A 136 3.16 -1.18 6.85
N LEU A 137 3.53 -1.51 5.61
CA LEU A 137 4.94 -1.60 5.22
C LEU A 137 5.66 -0.25 5.38
N THR A 138 4.98 0.85 5.08
CA THR A 138 5.53 2.20 5.31
C THR A 138 5.77 2.47 6.80
N SER A 139 4.82 2.10 7.65
CA SER A 139 4.94 2.25 9.11
C SER A 139 6.07 1.39 9.68
N ILE A 140 6.20 0.14 9.23
CA ILE A 140 7.29 -0.75 9.64
C ILE A 140 8.65 -0.14 9.29
N MET A 141 8.81 0.36 8.06
CA MET A 141 10.06 1.01 7.65
C MET A 141 10.42 2.21 8.52
N ARG A 142 9.43 3.05 8.88
CA ARG A 142 9.65 4.18 9.79
C ARG A 142 10.13 3.69 11.16
N GLN A 143 9.49 2.65 11.71
CA GLN A 143 9.87 2.10 13.02
C GLN A 143 11.25 1.45 13.00
N LEU A 144 11.63 0.76 11.93
CA LEU A 144 12.97 0.19 11.77
C LEU A 144 14.03 1.29 11.68
N SER A 145 13.80 2.34 10.89
CA SER A 145 14.71 3.49 10.79
C SER A 145 14.94 4.14 12.16
N GLU A 146 13.85 4.43 12.88
CA GLU A 146 13.92 5.00 14.23
C GLU A 146 14.62 4.08 15.24
N CYS A 147 14.61 2.76 15.01
CA CYS A 147 15.28 1.78 15.86
C CYS A 147 16.78 1.73 15.57
N ALA A 148 17.17 1.70 14.29
CA ALA A 148 18.57 1.73 13.87
C ALA A 148 19.27 2.98 14.41
N GLU A 149 18.69 4.17 14.24
CA GLU A 149 19.23 5.43 14.75
C GLU A 149 19.44 5.41 16.28
N LYS A 150 18.56 4.74 17.03
CA LYS A 150 18.69 4.59 18.48
C LYS A 150 19.80 3.61 18.87
N MET A 151 19.96 2.51 18.13
CA MET A 151 21.04 1.56 18.35
C MET A 151 22.41 2.18 18.02
N GLU A 152 22.54 2.87 16.89
CA GLU A 152 23.76 3.60 16.51
C GLU A 152 24.16 4.58 17.62
N LYS A 153 23.20 5.33 18.15
CA LYS A 153 23.45 6.24 19.28
C LYS A 153 23.91 5.52 20.55
N ILE A 154 23.40 4.32 20.83
CA ILE A 154 23.85 3.52 21.99
C ILE A 154 25.31 3.09 21.77
N ASP A 155 25.65 2.62 20.57
CA ASP A 155 26.99 2.18 20.21
C ASP A 155 28.01 3.34 20.27
N GLU A 156 27.63 4.52 19.75
CA GLU A 156 28.42 5.75 19.85
C GLU A 156 28.70 6.15 21.30
N LEU A 157 27.69 6.08 22.18
CA LEU A 157 27.85 6.40 23.61
C LEU A 157 28.76 5.40 24.32
N PHE A 158 28.68 4.12 23.96
CA PHE A 158 29.56 3.08 24.51
C PHE A 158 31.02 3.32 24.08
N GLN A 159 31.27 3.53 22.79
CA GLN A 159 32.61 3.81 22.25
C GLN A 159 33.20 5.12 22.77
N GLY A 160 32.39 6.16 22.94
CA GLY A 160 32.82 7.44 23.53
C GLY A 160 33.13 7.37 25.04
N GLY A 161 32.59 6.36 25.74
CA GLY A 161 32.86 6.10 27.15
C GLY A 161 34.16 5.33 27.42
N GLU A 162 34.75 4.69 26.41
CA GLU A 162 36.04 3.99 26.53
C GLU A 162 37.27 4.93 26.44
N HIS A 163 37.04 6.22 26.17
CA HIS A 163 38.08 7.25 26.04
C HIS A 163 38.17 8.22 27.25
N ILE A 164 37.56 7.88 28.39
CA ILE A 164 37.65 8.66 29.65
C ILE A 164 38.35 7.85 30.74
#